data_AF-U1R3J6-F1
#
_entry.id   AF-U1R3J6-F1
#
_cell.length_a   1.000
_cell.length_b   1.000
_cell.length_c   1.000
_cell.angle_alpha   90.00
_cell.angle_beta   90.00
_cell.angle_gamma   90.00
#
_symmetry.space_group_name_H-M   'P 1'
#
loop_
_entity.id
_entity.type
_entity.pdbx_description
1 polymer ?
#
loop_
_entity_poly.entity_id
_entity_poly.type
_entity_poly.pdbx_seq_one_letter_code
_entity_poly.pdbx_strand_id
1 'polypeptide(L)'
;MSLAAKAGARSKQQAGQERKQQAGRQAKKQTKQQAKKQAGRRKERGKRPKKSLRIKASRRPPVLAAGALVWRLKNDKLQVLVVHRPRYDDWSFPKGKAEPGESMVLTAIREVAEETGRQIVLGRYLGKARRRLVSGRKKRTLYWAAQVLPEHGPGEGLRAAVKPASKREIDKVRWWKVEKAARKLTHADDKRLLARLVDWYESGQLQVRSLVLVRHAKAVSRATWGYGINSELTRPLVMGRGQAQARDVAALLSAYGVGELVSSPWKRCVDTLAPYAHGCGLDLRSDEAFTEVSALTSPEVMQASFRDLLERGSALTGLPGRGPAGPPEPEAVGPQGREPEPAPEGQLEPSYPLALCVHRPCLPLLFETLREYMGPELATKLPDSDPWLRPGQAVVVHLRRRPASVQLGTTPEGDVEAGGGGDVVVKSSQIVALELH
;
A
#
# COMPACT_ATOMS: atom_id res chain seq x y z
N MET A 1 -82.26 -21.28 -81.65
CA MET A 1 -82.93 -22.58 -81.54
C MET A 1 -82.73 -23.14 -80.14
N SER A 2 -83.85 -23.24 -79.40
CA SER A 2 -84.19 -24.11 -78.27
C SER A 2 -83.36 -24.23 -76.97
N LEU A 3 -84.10 -23.93 -75.88
CA LEU A 3 -84.38 -24.74 -74.68
C LEU A 3 -83.31 -24.86 -73.58
N ALA A 4 -83.61 -24.29 -72.41
CA ALA A 4 -83.85 -25.08 -71.18
C ALA A 4 -84.16 -24.16 -69.99
N ALA A 5 -85.35 -24.30 -69.40
CA ALA A 5 -85.72 -23.70 -68.14
C ALA A 5 -85.93 -24.81 -67.10
N LYS A 6 -85.25 -24.69 -65.94
CA LYS A 6 -85.65 -25.05 -64.57
C LYS A 6 -84.44 -25.53 -63.75
N ALA A 7 -83.88 -24.61 -62.95
CA ALA A 7 -83.06 -24.94 -61.79
C ALA A 7 -83.16 -23.79 -60.77
N GLY A 8 -84.27 -23.72 -60.04
CA GLY A 8 -84.47 -22.78 -58.95
C GLY A 8 -85.12 -23.49 -57.78
N ALA A 9 -84.39 -23.64 -56.67
CA ALA A 9 -84.90 -23.74 -55.27
C ALA A 9 -83.92 -24.35 -54.24
N ARG A 10 -82.60 -24.47 -54.47
CA ARG A 10 -81.66 -24.95 -53.43
C ARG A 10 -80.45 -24.07 -53.08
N SER A 11 -80.24 -22.91 -53.71
CA SER A 11 -79.05 -22.07 -53.43
C SER A 11 -79.26 -20.83 -52.53
N LYS A 12 -80.48 -20.54 -52.06
CA LYS A 12 -80.75 -19.30 -51.28
C LYS A 12 -80.65 -19.42 -49.75
N GLN A 13 -80.53 -20.62 -49.17
CA GLN A 13 -80.42 -20.78 -47.70
C GLN A 13 -78.98 -20.92 -47.17
N GLN A 14 -77.99 -21.34 -47.99
CA GLN A 14 -76.58 -21.44 -47.56
C GLN A 14 -75.81 -20.12 -47.63
N ALA A 15 -76.14 -19.21 -48.56
CA ALA A 15 -75.43 -17.93 -48.70
C ALA A 15 -75.71 -16.89 -47.59
N GLY A 16 -76.81 -17.06 -46.84
CA GLY A 16 -77.19 -16.14 -45.75
C GLY A 16 -76.45 -16.36 -44.43
N GLN A 17 -76.08 -17.62 -44.12
CA GLN A 17 -75.39 -17.96 -42.87
C GLN A 17 -73.89 -17.58 -42.90
N GLU A 18 -73.24 -17.68 -44.06
CA GLU A 18 -71.82 -17.29 -44.21
C GLU A 18 -71.59 -15.78 -44.11
N ARG A 19 -72.52 -14.97 -44.65
CA ARG A 19 -72.44 -13.49 -44.54
C ARG A 19 -72.63 -12.98 -43.10
N LYS A 20 -73.50 -13.61 -42.30
CA LYS A 20 -73.67 -13.26 -40.87
C LYS A 20 -72.45 -13.64 -40.02
N GLN A 21 -71.78 -14.76 -40.32
CA GLN A 21 -70.56 -15.16 -39.60
C GLN A 21 -69.33 -14.30 -39.95
N GLN A 22 -69.20 -13.84 -41.21
CA GLN A 22 -68.15 -12.90 -41.61
C GLN A 22 -68.31 -11.50 -40.99
N ALA A 23 -69.54 -10.97 -40.92
CA ALA A 23 -69.82 -9.66 -40.31
C ALA A 23 -69.51 -9.65 -38.80
N GLY A 24 -69.85 -10.72 -38.07
CA GLY A 24 -69.53 -10.85 -36.64
C GLY A 24 -68.03 -10.95 -36.33
N ARG A 25 -67.24 -11.58 -37.23
CA ARG A 25 -65.78 -11.67 -37.09
C ARG A 25 -65.07 -10.35 -37.39
N GLN A 26 -65.57 -9.55 -38.32
CA GLN A 26 -65.03 -8.21 -38.62
C GLN A 26 -65.35 -7.20 -37.50
N ALA A 27 -66.58 -7.23 -36.95
CA ALA A 27 -66.96 -6.38 -35.82
C ALA A 27 -66.09 -6.66 -34.56
N LYS A 28 -65.88 -7.94 -34.19
CA LYS A 28 -65.00 -8.32 -33.06
C LYS A 28 -63.53 -7.94 -33.27
N LYS A 29 -63.02 -7.94 -34.50
CA LYS A 29 -61.64 -7.50 -34.79
C LYS A 29 -61.47 -5.98 -34.63
N GLN A 30 -62.47 -5.19 -35.03
CA GLN A 30 -62.43 -3.73 -34.89
C GLN A 30 -62.54 -3.29 -33.42
N THR A 31 -63.40 -3.92 -32.60
CA THR A 31 -63.50 -3.60 -31.17
C THR A 31 -62.22 -3.95 -30.40
N LYS A 32 -61.56 -5.07 -30.76
CA LYS A 32 -60.30 -5.50 -30.12
C LYS A 32 -59.11 -4.61 -30.51
N GLN A 33 -59.09 -4.04 -31.72
CA GLN A 33 -58.09 -3.05 -32.14
C GLN A 33 -58.31 -1.67 -31.49
N GLN A 34 -59.56 -1.22 -31.34
CA GLN A 34 -59.87 0.03 -30.62
C GLN A 34 -59.56 -0.07 -29.12
N ALA A 35 -59.85 -1.21 -28.47
CA ALA A 35 -59.49 -1.47 -27.08
C ALA A 35 -57.97 -1.50 -26.85
N LYS A 36 -57.18 -2.08 -27.78
CA LYS A 36 -55.71 -2.04 -27.73
C LYS A 36 -55.14 -0.62 -27.93
N LYS A 37 -55.74 0.21 -28.81
CA LYS A 37 -55.31 1.60 -29.01
C LYS A 37 -55.63 2.50 -27.80
N GLN A 38 -56.78 2.31 -27.13
CA GLN A 38 -57.08 3.02 -25.88
C GLN A 38 -56.22 2.55 -24.71
N ALA A 39 -55.91 1.25 -24.59
CA ALA A 39 -54.99 0.73 -23.57
C ALA A 39 -53.55 1.23 -23.76
N GLY A 40 -53.09 1.40 -25.01
CA GLY A 40 -51.80 2.02 -25.34
C GLY A 40 -51.75 3.51 -24.94
N ARG A 41 -52.79 4.28 -25.28
CA ARG A 41 -52.89 5.71 -24.91
C ARG A 41 -53.03 5.95 -23.40
N ARG A 42 -53.65 5.03 -22.64
CA ARG A 42 -53.67 5.10 -21.16
C ARG A 42 -52.32 4.74 -20.53
N LYS A 43 -51.52 3.85 -21.14
CA LYS A 43 -50.16 3.51 -20.67
C LYS A 43 -49.13 4.62 -20.95
N GLU A 44 -49.34 5.48 -21.95
CA GLU A 44 -48.46 6.61 -22.25
C GLU A 44 -48.73 7.87 -21.39
N ARG A 45 -49.95 8.08 -20.89
CA ARG A 45 -50.29 9.26 -20.07
C ARG A 45 -49.93 9.15 -18.57
N GLY A 46 -49.37 8.01 -18.13
CA GLY A 46 -49.03 7.74 -16.72
C GLY A 46 -47.54 7.73 -16.36
N LYS A 47 -46.64 8.08 -17.29
CA LYS A 47 -45.19 8.18 -17.01
C LYS A 47 -44.70 9.61 -17.23
N ARG A 48 -45.13 10.54 -16.37
CA ARG A 48 -44.27 11.69 -16.09
C ARG A 48 -42.97 11.12 -15.51
N PRO A 49 -41.80 11.30 -16.14
CA PRO A 49 -40.57 10.93 -15.48
C PRO A 49 -40.54 11.79 -14.22
N LYS A 50 -40.60 11.16 -13.04
CA LYS A 50 -40.04 11.82 -11.86
C LYS A 50 -38.63 12.15 -12.30
N LYS A 51 -38.37 13.41 -12.65
CA LYS A 51 -37.02 13.96 -12.67
C LYS A 51 -36.56 13.78 -11.24
N SER A 52 -36.06 12.58 -10.93
CA SER A 52 -35.15 12.43 -9.84
C SER A 52 -34.10 13.46 -10.18
N LEU A 53 -34.05 14.52 -9.39
CA LEU A 53 -32.82 15.24 -9.14
C LEU A 53 -31.88 14.23 -8.48
N ARG A 54 -31.53 13.17 -9.21
CA ARG A 54 -30.33 12.39 -9.01
C ARG A 54 -29.30 13.42 -9.43
N ILE A 55 -28.94 14.27 -8.46
CA ILE A 55 -27.73 15.05 -8.48
C ILE A 55 -26.71 14.05 -9.01
N LYS A 56 -26.29 14.21 -10.27
CA LYS A 56 -25.25 13.37 -10.86
C LYS A 56 -24.03 13.70 -10.02
N ALA A 57 -23.86 12.97 -8.91
CA ALA A 57 -22.70 13.08 -8.05
C ALA A 57 -21.52 13.05 -9.00
N SER A 58 -20.74 14.14 -9.02
CA SER A 58 -19.77 14.38 -10.09
C SER A 58 -18.96 13.10 -10.32
N ARG A 59 -19.07 12.49 -11.51
CA ARG A 59 -18.31 11.28 -11.90
C ARG A 59 -16.81 11.55 -12.05
N ARG A 60 -16.34 12.75 -11.71
CA ARG A 60 -14.94 13.14 -11.79
C ARG A 60 -14.15 12.37 -10.73
N PRO A 61 -13.01 11.76 -11.09
CA PRO A 61 -12.16 11.06 -10.13
C PRO A 61 -11.75 12.00 -9.00
N PRO A 62 -11.57 11.46 -7.77
CA PRO A 62 -11.16 12.27 -6.64
C PRO A 62 -9.81 12.92 -6.90
N VAL A 63 -9.61 14.12 -6.39
CA VAL A 63 -8.27 14.72 -6.31
C VAL A 63 -7.48 13.92 -5.28
N LEU A 64 -6.37 13.34 -5.70
CA LEU A 64 -5.47 12.60 -4.82
C LEU A 64 -4.44 13.55 -4.21
N ALA A 65 -4.08 13.23 -2.98
CA ALA A 65 -3.15 13.97 -2.16
C ALA A 65 -2.47 13.01 -1.20
N ALA A 66 -1.28 13.38 -0.74
CA ALA A 66 -0.55 12.61 0.25
C ALA A 66 0.21 13.54 1.19
N GLY A 67 0.60 13.00 2.33
CA GLY A 67 1.47 13.66 3.31
C GLY A 67 1.83 12.71 4.43
N ALA A 68 2.38 13.25 5.51
CA ALA A 68 2.83 12.43 6.62
C ALA A 68 2.62 13.09 7.99
N LEU A 69 2.43 12.26 9.00
CA LEU A 69 2.62 12.63 10.39
C LEU A 69 4.07 12.30 10.73
N VAL A 70 4.93 13.31 10.57
CA VAL A 70 6.34 13.19 10.93
C VAL A 70 6.44 13.24 12.45
N TRP A 71 7.02 12.22 13.06
CA TRP A 71 7.14 12.10 14.50
C TRP A 71 8.61 11.91 14.91
N ARG A 72 8.88 12.20 16.18
CA ARG A 72 10.15 11.90 16.85
C ARG A 72 9.92 11.71 18.35
N LEU A 73 10.85 11.04 19.01
CA LEU A 73 10.94 11.06 20.47
C LEU A 73 11.95 12.14 20.88
N LYS A 74 11.58 12.96 21.86
CA LYS A 74 12.50 13.90 22.51
C LYS A 74 12.24 13.85 24.00
N ASN A 75 13.25 13.43 24.77
CA ASN A 75 13.15 13.18 26.22
C ASN A 75 11.96 12.26 26.55
N ASP A 76 11.85 11.14 25.83
CA ASP A 76 10.76 10.14 25.93
C ASP A 76 9.34 10.68 25.71
N LYS A 77 9.22 11.87 25.12
CA LYS A 77 7.94 12.45 24.73
C LYS A 77 7.78 12.42 23.22
N LEU A 78 6.67 11.83 22.77
CA LEU A 78 6.27 11.84 21.37
C LEU A 78 5.97 13.26 20.92
N GLN A 79 6.67 13.70 19.88
CA GLN A 79 6.45 14.97 19.20
C GLN A 79 6.06 14.73 17.75
N VAL A 80 5.24 15.62 17.21
CA VAL A 80 4.82 15.62 15.81
C VAL A 80 5.13 16.96 15.15
N LEU A 81 5.50 16.90 13.87
CA LEU A 81 5.73 18.06 13.03
C LEU A 81 4.41 18.56 12.47
N VAL A 82 4.12 19.84 12.70
CA VAL A 82 2.92 20.52 12.20
C VAL A 82 3.31 21.78 11.43
N VAL A 83 2.47 22.13 10.47
CA VAL A 83 2.62 23.34 9.64
C VAL A 83 1.43 24.26 9.84
N HIS A 84 1.69 25.56 9.79
CA HIS A 84 0.67 26.60 9.77
C HIS A 84 0.48 27.13 8.36
N ARG A 85 -0.78 27.32 7.96
CA ARG A 85 -1.13 27.85 6.64
C ARG A 85 -1.82 29.21 6.80
N PRO A 86 -1.16 30.33 6.48
CA PRO A 86 -1.71 31.66 6.73
C PRO A 86 -2.98 31.95 5.92
N ARG A 87 -3.13 31.33 4.73
CA ARG A 87 -4.36 31.45 3.92
C ARG A 87 -5.63 31.00 4.64
N TYR A 88 -5.52 30.02 5.53
CA TYR A 88 -6.66 29.44 6.25
C TYR A 88 -6.61 29.70 7.75
N ASP A 89 -5.51 30.31 8.23
CA ASP A 89 -5.15 30.45 9.65
C ASP A 89 -5.33 29.14 10.42
N ASP A 90 -4.79 28.05 9.86
CA ASP A 90 -4.98 26.71 10.41
C ASP A 90 -3.69 25.93 10.60
N TRP A 91 -3.73 25.01 11.56
CA TRP A 91 -2.65 24.07 11.84
C TRP A 91 -3.05 22.69 11.35
N SER A 92 -2.16 22.07 10.57
CA SER A 92 -2.37 20.75 10.01
C SER A 92 -1.05 20.00 9.85
N PHE A 93 -1.15 18.73 9.47
CA PHE A 93 0.02 17.98 9.03
C PHE A 93 0.42 18.36 7.61
N PRO A 94 1.72 18.23 7.28
CA PRO A 94 2.21 18.55 5.94
C PRO A 94 1.66 17.58 4.88
N LYS A 95 1.21 18.12 3.75
CA LYS A 95 0.46 17.40 2.69
C LYS A 95 0.03 18.31 1.54
N GLY A 96 0.15 17.79 0.33
CA GLY A 96 -0.41 18.42 -0.87
C GLY A 96 -0.86 17.43 -1.92
N LYS A 97 -1.00 17.90 -3.15
CA LYS A 97 -1.67 17.16 -4.23
C LYS A 97 -0.63 16.36 -5.01
N ALA A 98 -1.03 15.18 -5.46
CA ALA A 98 -0.18 14.40 -6.34
C ALA A 98 0.02 15.09 -7.69
N GLU A 99 1.24 15.06 -8.18
CA GLU A 99 1.58 15.46 -9.54
C GLU A 99 1.21 14.36 -10.55
N PRO A 100 1.05 14.70 -11.86
CA PRO A 100 0.79 13.69 -12.88
C PRO A 100 1.88 12.61 -12.93
N GLY A 101 1.49 11.34 -12.78
CA GLY A 101 2.42 10.21 -12.80
C GLY A 101 3.10 9.92 -11.46
N GLU A 102 2.93 10.78 -10.45
CA GLU A 102 3.55 10.62 -9.14
C GLU A 102 2.77 9.60 -8.28
N SER A 103 3.51 8.71 -7.61
CA SER A 103 2.92 7.77 -6.65
C SER A 103 2.60 8.48 -5.33
N MET A 104 1.65 7.94 -4.57
CA MET A 104 1.23 8.61 -3.31
C MET A 104 2.33 8.64 -2.25
N VAL A 105 3.25 7.68 -2.26
CA VAL A 105 4.41 7.68 -1.36
C VAL A 105 5.42 8.76 -1.75
N LEU A 106 5.64 8.97 -3.06
CA LEU A 106 6.50 10.03 -3.57
C LEU A 106 5.90 11.42 -3.32
N THR A 107 4.59 11.56 -3.55
CA THR A 107 3.86 12.77 -3.16
C THR A 107 4.03 13.06 -1.67
N ALA A 108 3.95 12.05 -0.79
CA ALA A 108 4.09 12.26 0.65
C ALA A 108 5.47 12.81 1.03
N ILE A 109 6.56 12.21 0.51
CA ILE A 109 7.92 12.68 0.82
C ILE A 109 8.20 14.06 0.21
N ARG A 110 7.75 14.32 -1.02
CA ARG A 110 7.93 15.60 -1.71
C ARG A 110 7.23 16.72 -0.95
N GLU A 111 5.95 16.55 -0.64
CA GLU A 111 5.13 17.58 0.02
C GLU A 111 5.66 17.90 1.42
N VAL A 112 6.15 16.91 2.16
CA VAL A 112 6.81 17.17 3.45
C VAL A 112 8.09 17.95 3.27
N ALA A 113 8.91 17.60 2.28
CA ALA A 113 10.14 18.32 1.99
C ALA A 113 9.87 19.77 1.55
N GLU A 114 8.87 20.01 0.69
CA GLU A 114 8.46 21.35 0.26
C GLU A 114 7.95 22.20 1.42
N GLU A 115 7.02 21.68 2.23
CA GLU A 115 6.36 22.46 3.28
C GLU A 115 7.21 22.62 4.55
N THR A 116 8.18 21.73 4.79
CA THR A 116 8.94 21.70 6.06
C THR A 116 10.45 21.79 5.92
N GLY A 117 10.98 21.61 4.70
CA GLY A 117 12.42 21.48 4.45
C GLY A 117 13.02 20.19 5.01
N ARG A 118 12.22 19.20 5.40
CA ARG A 118 12.70 17.95 6.00
C ARG A 118 12.58 16.78 5.03
N GLN A 119 13.69 16.08 4.85
CA GLN A 119 13.67 14.73 4.27
C GLN A 119 13.12 13.75 5.31
N ILE A 120 12.27 12.83 4.86
CA ILE A 120 11.64 11.84 5.73
C ILE A 120 11.77 10.43 5.18
N VAL A 121 11.64 9.43 6.06
CA VAL A 121 11.39 8.03 5.72
C VAL A 121 9.99 7.64 6.13
N LEU A 122 9.26 6.99 5.23
CA LEU A 122 7.92 6.52 5.50
C LEU A 122 7.97 5.25 6.35
N GLY A 123 7.10 5.20 7.35
CA GLY A 123 6.75 3.98 8.08
C GLY A 123 5.37 3.50 7.63
N ARG A 124 4.55 3.09 8.61
CA ARG A 124 3.22 2.52 8.36
C ARG A 124 2.25 3.52 7.74
N TYR A 125 1.47 3.09 6.74
CA TYR A 125 0.30 3.82 6.28
C TYR A 125 -0.69 4.06 7.44
N LEU A 126 -0.88 5.32 7.81
CA LEU A 126 -1.66 5.73 8.97
C LEU A 126 -3.16 5.79 8.65
N GLY A 127 -3.53 6.28 7.46
CA GLY A 127 -4.94 6.41 7.10
C GLY A 127 -5.20 7.45 6.04
N LYS A 128 -6.48 7.83 5.88
CA LYS A 128 -6.93 8.79 4.88
C LYS A 128 -7.89 9.82 5.44
N ALA A 129 -7.72 11.06 5.03
CA ALA A 129 -8.71 12.13 5.20
C ALA A 129 -9.53 12.32 3.92
N ARG A 130 -10.81 12.64 4.06
CA ARG A 130 -11.72 12.85 2.92
C ARG A 130 -12.38 14.21 3.05
N ARG A 131 -12.26 15.02 2.01
CA ARG A 131 -12.83 16.37 1.95
C ARG A 131 -13.62 16.58 0.68
N ARG A 132 -14.51 17.56 0.70
CA ARG A 132 -15.13 18.11 -0.51
C ARG A 132 -14.47 19.45 -0.81
N LEU A 133 -13.97 19.59 -2.03
CA LEU A 133 -13.42 20.85 -2.52
C LEU A 133 -14.55 21.80 -2.90
N VAL A 134 -14.24 23.10 -2.97
CA VAL A 134 -15.15 24.14 -3.45
C VAL A 134 -15.68 23.81 -4.85
N SER A 135 -14.87 23.16 -5.69
CA SER A 135 -15.26 22.64 -7.01
C SER A 135 -16.28 21.49 -6.98
N GLY A 136 -16.76 21.08 -5.80
CA GLY A 136 -17.65 19.93 -5.59
C GLY A 136 -16.95 18.56 -5.65
N ARG A 137 -15.72 18.50 -6.17
CA ARG A 137 -14.91 17.26 -6.26
C ARG A 137 -14.54 16.75 -4.88
N LYS A 138 -14.46 15.43 -4.73
CA LYS A 138 -13.90 14.80 -3.54
C LYS A 138 -12.36 14.92 -3.57
N LYS A 139 -11.74 15.28 -2.45
CA LYS A 139 -10.30 15.16 -2.21
C LYS A 139 -10.07 14.00 -1.24
N ARG A 140 -9.12 13.13 -1.56
CA ARG A 140 -8.67 12.03 -0.70
C ARG A 140 -7.19 12.21 -0.43
N THR A 141 -6.85 12.49 0.82
CA THR A 141 -5.45 12.61 1.26
C THR A 141 -5.05 11.33 1.99
N LEU A 142 -3.98 10.70 1.57
CA LEU A 142 -3.37 9.55 2.24
C LEU A 142 -2.26 10.04 3.18
N TYR A 143 -2.12 9.41 4.35
CA TYR A 143 -1.11 9.77 5.33
C TYR A 143 -0.33 8.55 5.80
N TRP A 144 0.97 8.74 5.99
CA TRP A 144 1.89 7.78 6.60
C TRP A 144 2.40 8.33 7.93
N ALA A 145 2.71 7.43 8.87
CA ALA A 145 3.63 7.77 9.94
C ALA A 145 5.04 7.87 9.32
N ALA A 146 5.82 8.87 9.68
CA ALA A 146 7.14 9.08 9.11
C ALA A 146 8.13 9.58 10.15
N GLN A 147 9.41 9.33 9.93
CA GLN A 147 10.50 9.87 10.72
C GLN A 147 11.36 10.77 9.84
N VAL A 148 12.08 11.70 10.44
CA VAL A 148 13.08 12.49 9.69
C VAL A 148 14.18 11.54 9.25
N LEU A 149 14.53 11.58 7.96
CA LEU A 149 15.67 10.85 7.43
C LEU A 149 16.93 11.41 8.11
N PRO A 150 17.81 10.57 8.67
CA PRO A 150 19.11 11.03 9.14
C PRO A 150 19.88 11.73 8.02
N GLU A 151 20.74 12.68 8.39
CA GLU A 151 21.56 13.40 7.42
C GLU A 151 22.44 12.41 6.65
N HIS A 152 22.49 12.51 5.32
CA HIS A 152 23.19 11.56 4.44
C HIS A 152 22.61 10.13 4.49
N GLY A 153 21.35 9.97 4.91
CA GLY A 153 20.70 8.67 4.97
C GLY A 153 20.43 8.06 3.58
N PRO A 154 20.29 6.72 3.49
CA PRO A 154 20.05 6.03 2.22
C PRO A 154 18.85 6.58 1.45
N GLY A 155 19.08 6.91 0.18
CA GLY A 155 18.04 7.41 -0.73
C GLY A 155 17.84 8.92 -0.72
N GLU A 156 18.56 9.71 0.10
CA GLU A 156 18.48 11.17 0.04
C GLU A 156 18.90 11.71 -1.34
N GLY A 157 20.07 11.30 -1.84
CA GLY A 157 20.64 11.77 -3.11
C GLY A 157 19.87 11.34 -4.36
N LEU A 158 18.96 10.37 -4.26
CA LEU A 158 18.11 9.92 -5.36
C LEU A 158 16.82 10.72 -5.50
N ARG A 159 16.45 11.52 -4.48
CA ARG A 159 15.22 12.30 -4.51
C ARG A 159 15.42 13.57 -5.31
N ALA A 160 14.41 13.91 -6.11
CA ALA A 160 14.42 15.17 -6.84
C ALA A 160 14.51 16.36 -5.86
N ALA A 161 15.34 17.34 -6.19
CA ALA A 161 15.41 18.59 -5.44
C ALA A 161 14.04 19.27 -5.45
N VAL A 162 13.56 19.66 -4.28
CA VAL A 162 12.25 20.30 -4.12
C VAL A 162 12.41 21.80 -3.91
N LYS A 163 11.45 22.58 -4.42
CA LYS A 163 11.39 24.02 -4.14
C LYS A 163 10.62 24.22 -2.84
N PRO A 164 11.19 24.90 -1.82
CA PRO A 164 10.45 25.18 -0.60
C PRO A 164 9.15 25.92 -0.86
N ALA A 165 8.11 25.57 -0.11
CA ALA A 165 6.83 26.25 -0.15
C ALA A 165 7.00 27.74 0.18
N SER A 166 6.24 28.60 -0.49
CA SER A 166 6.33 30.04 -0.24
C SER A 166 5.83 30.39 1.17
N LYS A 167 6.32 31.50 1.75
CA LYS A 167 5.79 32.00 3.04
C LYS A 167 4.30 32.34 3.03
N ARG A 168 3.68 32.49 1.85
CA ARG A 168 2.22 32.68 1.69
C ARG A 168 1.43 31.37 1.82
N GLU A 169 2.10 30.24 1.64
CA GLU A 169 1.54 28.90 1.75
C GLU A 169 1.82 28.30 3.13
N ILE A 170 3.07 28.36 3.57
CA ILE A 170 3.53 27.91 4.89
C ILE A 170 4.41 28.99 5.51
N ASP A 171 3.97 29.59 6.61
CA ASP A 171 4.74 30.61 7.33
C ASP A 171 5.45 30.03 8.57
N LYS A 172 4.94 28.93 9.14
CA LYS A 172 5.49 28.33 10.37
C LYS A 172 5.50 26.82 10.31
N VAL A 173 6.60 26.24 10.79
CA VAL A 173 6.81 24.81 10.98
C VAL A 173 7.21 24.58 12.43
N ARG A 174 6.52 23.70 13.16
CA ARG A 174 6.74 23.49 14.59
C ARG A 174 6.69 22.02 14.97
N TRP A 175 7.57 21.64 15.90
CA TRP A 175 7.45 20.39 16.65
C TRP A 175 6.60 20.63 17.89
N TRP A 176 5.50 19.88 18.04
CA TRP A 176 4.65 19.92 19.23
C TRP A 176 4.56 18.55 19.89
N LYS A 177 4.43 18.55 21.22
CA LYS A 177 3.96 17.36 21.95
C LYS A 177 2.54 17.00 21.49
N VAL A 178 2.21 15.71 21.52
CA VAL A 178 0.93 15.20 21.00
C VAL A 178 -0.29 15.81 21.68
N GLU A 179 -0.23 16.13 22.97
CA GLU A 179 -1.36 16.74 23.70
C GLU A 179 -1.64 18.16 23.19
N LYS A 180 -0.58 18.91 22.89
CA LYS A 180 -0.72 20.25 22.29
C LYS A 180 -1.25 20.15 20.87
N ALA A 181 -0.75 19.21 20.07
CA ALA A 181 -1.26 18.98 18.72
C ALA A 181 -2.75 18.60 18.73
N ALA A 182 -3.19 17.72 19.62
CA ALA A 182 -4.60 17.32 19.74
C ALA A 182 -5.53 18.51 20.03
N ARG A 183 -5.07 19.48 20.84
CA ARG A 183 -5.82 20.71 21.13
C ARG A 183 -5.82 21.70 19.96
N LYS A 184 -4.67 21.89 19.30
CA LYS A 184 -4.45 22.97 18.33
C LYS A 184 -4.73 22.61 16.87
N LEU A 185 -4.74 21.33 16.49
CA LEU A 185 -5.12 20.92 15.14
C LEU A 185 -6.55 21.38 14.83
N THR A 186 -6.74 21.99 13.67
CA THR A 186 -8.03 22.59 13.30
C THR A 186 -9.05 21.54 12.83
N HIS A 187 -8.56 20.46 12.22
CA HIS A 187 -9.38 19.51 11.47
C HIS A 187 -9.63 18.21 12.24
N ALA A 188 -10.89 17.78 12.32
CA ALA A 188 -11.27 16.54 13.02
C ALA A 188 -10.59 15.28 12.43
N ASP A 189 -10.41 15.21 11.11
CA ASP A 189 -9.68 14.10 10.47
C ASP A 189 -8.22 14.03 10.93
N ASP A 190 -7.54 15.18 11.04
CA ASP A 190 -6.14 15.24 11.49
C ASP A 190 -6.05 14.83 12.97
N LYS A 191 -7.00 15.22 13.82
CA LYS A 191 -7.08 14.74 15.22
C LYS A 191 -7.27 13.23 15.31
N ARG A 192 -8.11 12.63 14.46
CA ARG A 192 -8.31 11.16 14.40
C ARG A 192 -7.05 10.42 13.96
N LEU A 193 -6.28 11.00 13.03
CA LEU A 193 -4.99 10.44 12.61
C LEU A 193 -3.97 10.54 13.74
N LEU A 194 -3.91 11.68 14.45
CA LEU A 194 -3.04 11.85 15.61
C LEU A 194 -3.36 10.85 16.72
N ALA A 195 -4.63 10.65 17.06
CA ALA A 195 -5.03 9.67 18.06
C ALA A 195 -4.52 8.26 17.72
N ARG A 196 -4.68 7.83 16.46
CA ARG A 196 -4.15 6.54 15.99
C ARG A 196 -2.63 6.43 16.09
N LEU A 197 -1.91 7.51 15.82
CA LEU A 197 -0.45 7.55 15.99
C LEU A 197 -0.08 7.35 17.46
N VAL A 198 -0.80 8.00 18.37
CA VAL A 198 -0.62 7.83 19.83
C VAL A 198 -0.94 6.41 20.25
N ASP A 199 -2.06 5.83 19.81
CA ASP A 199 -2.43 4.44 20.11
C ASP A 199 -1.31 3.46 19.68
N TRP A 200 -0.71 3.69 18.51
CA TRP A 200 0.42 2.88 18.04
C TRP A 200 1.68 3.11 18.86
N TYR A 201 1.94 4.33 19.32
CA TYR A 201 3.09 4.61 20.17
C TYR A 201 2.95 3.90 21.52
N GLU A 202 1.81 4.06 22.18
CA GLU A 202 1.53 3.50 23.51
C GLU A 202 1.50 1.97 23.50
N SER A 203 1.05 1.37 22.40
CA SER A 203 1.05 -0.09 22.23
C SER A 203 2.37 -0.67 21.67
N GLY A 204 3.42 0.14 21.52
CA GLY A 204 4.72 -0.30 20.99
C GLY A 204 4.67 -0.76 19.53
N GLN A 205 3.71 -0.27 18.75
CA GLN A 205 3.50 -0.62 17.35
C GLN A 205 3.91 0.50 16.37
N LEU A 206 4.33 1.67 16.88
CA LEU A 206 4.73 2.79 16.04
C LEU A 206 6.13 2.60 15.45
N GLN A 207 7.06 2.11 16.28
CA GLN A 207 8.43 1.79 15.85
C GLN A 207 8.42 0.47 15.09
N VAL A 208 8.76 0.54 13.80
CA VAL A 208 8.80 -0.61 12.90
C VAL A 208 10.03 -0.54 12.02
N ARG A 209 10.52 -1.70 11.62
CA ARG A 209 11.46 -1.88 10.52
C ARG A 209 10.69 -2.27 9.27
N SER A 210 11.04 -1.73 8.11
CA SER A 210 10.40 -2.11 6.85
C SER A 210 11.23 -3.14 6.07
N LEU A 211 10.57 -4.10 5.44
CA LEU A 211 11.14 -4.94 4.39
C LEU A 211 10.34 -4.73 3.10
N VAL A 212 11.04 -4.49 1.99
CA VAL A 212 10.46 -4.26 0.66
C VAL A 212 10.74 -5.47 -0.22
N LEU A 213 9.73 -6.33 -0.42
CA LEU A 213 9.81 -7.48 -1.31
C LEU A 213 9.40 -7.05 -2.73
N VAL A 214 10.37 -7.02 -3.65
CA VAL A 214 10.22 -6.52 -5.02
C VAL A 214 10.21 -7.68 -6.01
N ARG A 215 9.21 -7.72 -6.91
CA ARG A 215 9.32 -8.53 -8.12
C ARG A 215 10.17 -7.80 -9.14
N HIS A 216 11.14 -8.47 -9.76
CA HIS A 216 11.98 -7.86 -10.81
C HIS A 216 11.15 -7.13 -11.89
N ALA A 217 11.71 -6.07 -12.45
CA ALA A 217 11.13 -5.28 -13.52
C ALA A 217 10.94 -6.10 -14.82
N LYS A 218 10.24 -5.54 -15.81
CA LYS A 218 9.94 -6.26 -17.05
C LYS A 218 11.22 -6.72 -17.75
N ALA A 219 11.44 -8.03 -17.78
CA ALA A 219 12.53 -8.68 -18.48
C ALA A 219 12.15 -9.08 -19.91
N VAL A 220 13.16 -9.24 -20.77
CA VAL A 220 13.00 -9.75 -22.13
C VAL A 220 12.27 -11.09 -22.07
N SER A 221 11.36 -11.33 -23.02
CA SER A 221 10.60 -12.58 -23.06
C SER A 221 11.55 -13.76 -23.33
N ARG A 222 11.25 -14.94 -22.79
CA ARG A 222 12.08 -16.14 -23.02
C ARG A 222 12.22 -16.50 -24.49
N ALA A 223 11.14 -16.35 -25.27
CA ALA A 223 11.15 -16.57 -26.71
C ALA A 223 12.12 -15.60 -27.42
N THR A 224 12.00 -14.29 -27.16
CA THR A 224 12.88 -13.27 -27.76
C THR A 224 14.33 -13.42 -27.29
N TRP A 225 14.54 -13.88 -26.06
CA TRP A 225 15.88 -14.12 -25.52
C TRP A 225 16.56 -15.34 -26.16
N GLY A 226 15.84 -16.25 -26.81
CA GLY A 226 16.41 -17.51 -27.29
C GLY A 226 16.59 -18.52 -26.16
N TYR A 227 15.52 -18.80 -25.42
CA TYR A 227 15.51 -19.82 -24.36
C TYR A 227 16.05 -21.17 -24.85
N GLY A 228 16.97 -21.77 -24.08
CA GLY A 228 17.67 -23.00 -24.44
C GLY A 228 18.97 -22.79 -25.23
N ILE A 229 19.18 -21.58 -25.77
CA ILE A 229 20.43 -21.17 -26.43
C ILE A 229 21.19 -20.21 -25.50
N ASN A 230 20.52 -19.19 -25.00
CA ASN A 230 21.10 -18.21 -24.08
C ASN A 230 20.78 -18.53 -22.62
N SER A 231 21.73 -18.24 -21.73
CA SER A 231 21.58 -18.48 -20.29
C SER A 231 20.45 -17.64 -19.68
N GLU A 232 19.60 -18.27 -18.85
CA GLU A 232 18.54 -17.57 -18.10
C GLU A 232 19.12 -16.63 -17.02
N LEU A 233 20.33 -16.90 -16.53
CA LEU A 233 21.02 -16.10 -15.51
C LEU A 233 21.31 -14.70 -16.06
N THR A 234 21.65 -14.58 -17.34
CA THR A 234 22.05 -13.33 -18.00
C THR A 234 20.89 -12.61 -18.69
N ARG A 235 19.65 -13.12 -18.62
CA ARG A 235 18.51 -12.52 -19.32
C ARG A 235 18.21 -11.11 -18.78
N PRO A 236 18.30 -10.06 -19.62
CA PRO A 236 18.25 -8.68 -19.14
C PRO A 236 16.83 -8.13 -19.00
N LEU A 237 16.75 -6.92 -18.41
CA LEU A 237 15.55 -6.09 -18.48
C LEU A 237 15.24 -5.67 -19.93
N VAL A 238 13.96 -5.45 -20.23
CA VAL A 238 13.55 -4.82 -21.48
C VAL A 238 14.02 -3.37 -21.48
N MET A 239 14.72 -2.97 -22.54
CA MET A 239 15.14 -1.59 -22.75
C MET A 239 13.94 -0.63 -22.74
N GLY A 240 14.11 0.53 -22.13
CA GLY A 240 13.01 1.51 -21.95
C GLY A 240 12.05 1.11 -20.83
N ARG A 241 11.14 0.15 -21.07
CA ARG A 241 10.07 -0.18 -20.10
C ARG A 241 10.61 -0.79 -18.80
N GLY A 242 11.48 -1.81 -18.90
CA GLY A 242 12.04 -2.47 -17.72
C GLY A 242 12.95 -1.55 -16.91
N GLN A 243 13.75 -0.74 -17.60
CA GLN A 243 14.61 0.27 -16.95
C GLN A 243 13.80 1.39 -16.28
N ALA A 244 12.71 1.85 -16.89
CA ALA A 244 11.82 2.81 -16.25
C ALA A 244 11.20 2.25 -14.96
N GLN A 245 10.72 0.99 -14.99
CA GLN A 245 10.23 0.32 -13.80
C GLN A 245 11.30 0.15 -12.71
N ALA A 246 12.56 -0.11 -13.07
CA ALA A 246 13.67 -0.17 -12.11
C ALA A 246 13.93 1.20 -11.44
N ARG A 247 13.75 2.31 -12.17
CA ARG A 247 13.81 3.67 -11.57
C ARG A 247 12.63 3.94 -10.65
N ASP A 248 11.43 3.48 -11.01
CA ASP A 248 10.24 3.59 -10.15
C ASP A 248 10.44 2.81 -8.84
N VAL A 249 11.03 1.60 -8.93
CA VAL A 249 11.44 0.81 -7.76
C VAL A 249 12.45 1.60 -6.93
N ALA A 250 13.50 2.17 -7.52
CA ALA A 250 14.48 2.98 -6.78
C ALA A 250 13.83 4.16 -6.05
N ALA A 251 12.87 4.84 -6.68
CA ALA A 251 12.12 5.91 -6.05
C ALA A 251 11.28 5.39 -4.85
N LEU A 252 10.63 4.23 -4.98
CA LEU A 252 9.92 3.57 -3.88
C LEU A 252 10.86 3.22 -2.72
N LEU A 253 12.03 2.62 -3.00
CA LEU A 253 13.01 2.26 -1.97
C LEU A 253 13.51 3.51 -1.24
N SER A 254 13.71 4.61 -1.97
CA SER A 254 14.10 5.89 -1.37
C SER A 254 13.05 6.39 -0.38
N ALA A 255 11.74 6.21 -0.65
CA ALA A 255 10.68 6.67 0.24
C ALA A 255 10.68 5.95 1.60
N TYR A 256 11.14 4.70 1.64
CA TYR A 256 11.28 3.91 2.86
C TYR A 256 12.69 3.98 3.47
N GLY A 257 13.66 4.63 2.81
CA GLY A 257 15.03 4.77 3.32
C GLY A 257 15.79 3.46 3.44
N VAL A 258 15.68 2.60 2.42
CA VAL A 258 16.32 1.27 2.39
C VAL A 258 17.85 1.39 2.44
N GLY A 259 18.47 0.77 3.44
CA GLY A 259 19.93 0.73 3.59
C GLY A 259 20.56 -0.63 3.25
N GLU A 260 19.74 -1.68 3.09
CA GLU A 260 20.23 -3.02 2.77
C GLU A 260 19.56 -3.58 1.52
N LEU A 261 20.36 -4.15 0.61
CA LEU A 261 19.87 -4.71 -0.66
C LEU A 261 20.27 -6.17 -0.81
N VAL A 262 19.27 -7.01 -1.03
CA VAL A 262 19.43 -8.44 -1.35
C VAL A 262 18.73 -8.74 -2.66
N SER A 263 19.32 -9.58 -3.49
CA SER A 263 18.73 -9.98 -4.76
C SER A 263 19.05 -11.43 -5.12
N SER A 264 18.17 -12.04 -5.90
CA SER A 264 18.60 -13.18 -6.73
C SER A 264 19.77 -12.74 -7.64
N PRO A 265 20.80 -13.58 -7.84
CA PRO A 265 21.97 -13.24 -8.67
C PRO A 265 21.63 -13.07 -10.16
N TRP A 266 20.43 -13.43 -10.60
CA TRP A 266 20.03 -13.35 -12.00
C TRP A 266 19.93 -11.89 -12.46
N LYS A 267 20.51 -11.60 -13.63
CA LYS A 267 20.73 -10.24 -14.14
C LYS A 267 19.51 -9.33 -14.03
N ARG A 268 18.31 -9.80 -14.38
CA ARG A 268 17.07 -9.01 -14.28
C ARG A 268 16.72 -8.55 -12.86
N CYS A 269 17.03 -9.34 -11.83
CA CYS A 269 16.80 -8.96 -10.44
C CYS A 269 17.83 -7.92 -9.99
N VAL A 270 19.11 -8.19 -10.28
CA VAL A 270 20.23 -7.27 -10.05
C VAL A 270 19.98 -5.91 -10.73
N ASP A 271 19.70 -5.92 -12.03
CA ASP A 271 19.42 -4.72 -12.83
C ASP A 271 18.17 -3.95 -12.33
N THR A 272 17.24 -4.62 -11.63
CA THR A 272 16.06 -3.94 -11.05
C THR A 272 16.45 -3.07 -9.86
N LEU A 273 17.41 -3.51 -9.04
CA LEU A 273 17.88 -2.78 -7.86
C LEU A 273 19.07 -1.86 -8.16
N ALA A 274 19.78 -2.11 -9.27
CA ALA A 274 20.98 -1.38 -9.66
C ALA A 274 20.84 0.17 -9.64
N PRO A 275 19.74 0.79 -10.13
CA PRO A 275 19.62 2.25 -10.05
C PRO A 275 19.64 2.78 -8.61
N TYR A 276 19.06 2.04 -7.67
CA TYR A 276 19.06 2.41 -6.26
C TYR A 276 20.42 2.16 -5.61
N ALA A 277 21.00 0.98 -5.84
CA ALA A 277 22.31 0.59 -5.33
C ALA A 277 23.38 1.63 -5.71
N HIS A 278 23.50 1.95 -7.01
CA HIS A 278 24.47 2.93 -7.50
C HIS A 278 24.17 4.35 -6.99
N GLY A 279 22.90 4.77 -6.97
CA GLY A 279 22.53 6.12 -6.55
C GLY A 279 22.74 6.39 -5.07
N CYS A 280 22.72 5.34 -4.24
CA CYS A 280 22.97 5.42 -2.79
C CYS A 280 24.38 4.99 -2.40
N GLY A 281 25.19 4.44 -3.32
CA GLY A 281 26.48 3.84 -2.99
C GLY A 281 26.36 2.60 -2.08
N LEU A 282 25.28 1.83 -2.22
CA LEU A 282 25.03 0.64 -1.40
C LEU A 282 25.50 -0.64 -2.10
N ASP A 283 26.05 -1.56 -1.31
CA ASP A 283 26.37 -2.90 -1.77
C ASP A 283 25.09 -3.71 -2.03
N LEU A 284 25.08 -4.41 -3.16
CA LEU A 284 24.00 -5.31 -3.55
C LEU A 284 24.41 -6.75 -3.31
N ARG A 285 23.92 -7.35 -2.22
CA ARG A 285 24.20 -8.76 -1.91
C ARG A 285 23.36 -9.67 -2.79
N SER A 286 24.02 -10.55 -3.53
CA SER A 286 23.36 -11.62 -4.29
C SER A 286 23.26 -12.89 -3.45
N ASP A 287 22.14 -13.60 -3.55
CA ASP A 287 21.87 -14.81 -2.78
C ASP A 287 21.16 -15.87 -3.64
N GLU A 288 21.83 -17.01 -3.82
CA GLU A 288 21.38 -18.14 -4.66
C GLU A 288 20.09 -18.79 -4.15
N ALA A 289 19.78 -18.65 -2.85
CA ALA A 289 18.54 -19.15 -2.26
C ALA A 289 17.30 -18.48 -2.85
N PHE A 290 17.44 -17.32 -3.50
CA PHE A 290 16.33 -16.57 -4.11
C PHE A 290 16.17 -16.77 -5.63
N THR A 291 16.75 -17.83 -6.21
CA THR A 291 16.62 -18.17 -7.63
C THR A 291 15.33 -18.94 -7.96
N GLU A 292 14.91 -18.95 -9.24
CA GLU A 292 13.80 -19.82 -9.68
C GLU A 292 14.13 -21.30 -9.50
N VAL A 293 15.41 -21.67 -9.61
CA VAL A 293 15.89 -23.05 -9.38
C VAL A 293 15.72 -23.43 -7.92
N SER A 294 16.20 -22.59 -6.99
CA SER A 294 16.05 -22.87 -5.55
C SER A 294 14.60 -22.96 -5.12
N ALA A 295 13.69 -22.14 -5.68
CA ALA A 295 12.25 -22.27 -5.40
C ALA A 295 11.69 -23.65 -5.77
N LEU A 296 12.23 -24.27 -6.82
CA LEU A 296 11.76 -25.54 -7.35
C LEU A 296 12.43 -26.74 -6.67
N THR A 297 13.75 -26.66 -6.44
CA THR A 297 14.54 -27.80 -5.97
C THR A 297 14.75 -27.83 -4.46
N SER A 298 14.71 -26.67 -3.80
CA SER A 298 15.04 -26.51 -2.39
C SER A 298 14.20 -25.38 -1.74
N PRO A 299 12.85 -25.48 -1.77
CA PRO A 299 11.96 -24.44 -1.25
C PRO A 299 12.20 -24.13 0.23
N GLU A 300 12.56 -25.13 1.04
CA GLU A 300 12.88 -25.00 2.46
C GLU A 300 14.09 -24.09 2.71
N VAL A 301 15.11 -24.13 1.83
CA VAL A 301 16.29 -23.26 1.90
C VAL A 301 15.91 -21.81 1.62
N MET A 302 15.05 -21.57 0.62
CA MET A 302 14.53 -20.24 0.30
C MET A 302 13.74 -19.66 1.46
N GLN A 303 12.82 -20.45 2.04
CA GLN A 303 12.02 -20.01 3.18
C GLN A 303 12.88 -19.78 4.43
N ALA A 304 13.89 -20.63 4.69
CA ALA A 304 14.84 -20.42 5.78
C ALA A 304 15.64 -19.14 5.63
N SER A 305 16.19 -18.90 4.44
CA SER A 305 16.94 -17.68 4.12
C SER A 305 16.04 -16.44 4.24
N PHE A 306 14.77 -16.54 3.82
CA PHE A 306 13.83 -15.44 3.96
C PHE A 306 13.43 -15.17 5.42
N ARG A 307 13.19 -16.21 6.23
CA ARG A 307 12.95 -16.08 7.67
C ARG A 307 14.12 -15.38 8.35
N ASP A 308 15.33 -15.74 7.99
CA ASP A 308 16.53 -15.08 8.49
C ASP A 308 16.55 -13.58 8.12
N LEU A 309 16.21 -13.19 6.88
CA LEU A 309 16.05 -11.76 6.53
C LEU A 309 14.97 -11.02 7.35
N LEU A 310 13.88 -11.72 7.70
CA LEU A 310 12.82 -11.15 8.54
C LEU A 310 13.32 -10.93 9.99
N GLU A 311 14.14 -11.85 10.51
CA GLU A 311 14.63 -11.86 11.89
C GLU A 311 15.97 -11.14 12.11
N ARG A 312 16.81 -10.95 11.08
CA ARG A 312 18.13 -10.27 11.17
C ARG A 312 18.07 -8.88 11.81
N GLY A 313 16.95 -8.17 11.65
CA GLY A 313 16.71 -6.88 12.29
C GLY A 313 16.25 -6.93 13.76
N SER A 314 16.09 -8.12 14.35
CA SER A 314 15.59 -8.31 15.72
C SER A 314 16.72 -8.40 16.77
N ALA A 315 17.97 -8.59 16.33
CA ALA A 315 19.13 -8.69 17.22
C ALA A 315 19.58 -7.34 17.81
N LEU A 316 19.12 -6.21 17.28
CA LEU A 316 19.62 -4.88 17.63
C LEU A 316 18.55 -4.04 18.34
N THR A 317 18.57 -4.07 19.69
CA THR A 317 18.27 -2.99 20.66
C THR A 317 18.07 -3.63 22.04
N GLY A 318 19.11 -3.56 22.87
CA GLY A 318 18.94 -3.67 24.32
C GLY A 318 18.18 -2.46 24.83
N LEU A 319 17.16 -2.66 25.67
CA LEU A 319 16.48 -1.58 26.37
C LEU A 319 17.47 -0.94 27.38
N PRO A 320 17.55 0.39 27.52
CA PRO A 320 18.25 0.99 28.64
C PRO A 320 17.36 0.87 29.86
N GLY A 321 17.66 -0.08 30.75
CA GLY A 321 16.89 -0.29 31.97
C GLY A 321 17.64 -1.15 32.97
N ARG A 322 18.13 -0.50 34.04
CA ARG A 322 18.91 -1.02 35.18
C ARG A 322 20.38 -1.32 34.91
N GLY A 323 21.22 -0.33 35.18
CA GLY A 323 22.59 -0.59 35.63
C GLY A 323 22.58 -0.98 37.12
N PRO A 324 23.41 -1.95 37.55
CA PRO A 324 23.77 -2.06 38.96
C PRO A 324 24.68 -0.88 39.35
N ALA A 325 24.55 -0.43 40.60
CA ALA A 325 25.28 0.68 41.18
C ALA A 325 26.81 0.52 41.04
N GLY A 326 27.48 1.58 40.61
CA GLY A 326 28.94 1.65 40.57
C GLY A 326 29.56 1.91 41.95
N PRO A 327 30.84 1.59 42.16
CA PRO A 327 31.66 2.18 43.22
C PRO A 327 32.32 3.51 42.75
N PRO A 328 32.75 4.38 43.69
CA PRO A 328 33.16 5.74 43.37
C PRO A 328 34.62 5.84 42.87
N GLU A 329 34.86 6.83 42.02
CA GLU A 329 36.18 7.23 41.51
C GLU A 329 37.08 7.87 42.58
N PRO A 330 38.40 7.96 42.32
CA PRO A 330 39.23 9.04 42.80
C PRO A 330 39.71 9.99 41.68
N GLU A 331 39.74 11.28 42.02
CA GLU A 331 40.20 12.43 41.25
C GLU A 331 41.71 12.39 40.89
N ALA A 332 42.11 13.00 39.75
CA ALA A 332 43.17 14.02 39.69
C ALA A 332 43.51 14.55 38.26
N VAL A 333 43.42 15.88 38.10
CA VAL A 333 44.38 16.84 37.48
C VAL A 333 44.85 16.64 36.01
N GLY A 334 44.46 17.50 35.05
CA GLY A 334 45.26 18.65 34.60
C GLY A 334 45.36 18.75 33.05
N PRO A 335 45.70 19.89 32.41
CA PRO A 335 44.98 20.40 31.24
C PRO A 335 45.72 20.42 29.88
N GLN A 336 44.92 20.59 28.81
CA GLN A 336 45.21 21.06 27.43
C GLN A 336 45.59 20.03 26.36
N GLY A 337 44.61 19.81 25.48
CA GLY A 337 44.73 19.13 24.18
C GLY A 337 43.33 18.73 23.72
N ARG A 338 42.67 19.57 22.91
CA ARG A 338 41.31 19.28 22.41
C ARG A 338 41.42 18.22 21.32
N GLU A 339 41.54 16.96 21.73
CA GLU A 339 41.26 15.81 20.87
C GLU A 339 39.75 15.78 20.53
N PRO A 340 39.37 15.26 19.34
CA PRO A 340 37.96 15.06 19.03
C PRO A 340 37.37 14.11 20.07
N GLU A 341 36.30 14.54 20.75
CA GLU A 341 35.64 13.70 21.73
C GLU A 341 35.23 12.37 21.08
N PRO A 342 35.54 11.22 21.72
CA PRO A 342 35.05 9.94 21.23
C PRO A 342 33.52 9.99 21.24
N ALA A 343 32.93 9.56 20.13
CA ALA A 343 31.48 9.43 20.01
C ALA A 343 30.94 8.64 21.22
N PRO A 344 29.83 9.08 21.85
CA PRO A 344 29.34 8.43 23.05
C PRO A 344 29.08 6.95 22.77
N GLU A 345 29.80 6.09 23.49
CA GLU A 345 29.65 4.64 23.46
C GLU A 345 28.17 4.29 23.73
N GLY A 346 27.57 3.55 22.79
CA GLY A 346 26.17 3.10 22.89
C GLY A 346 25.21 3.66 21.84
N GLN A 347 25.69 4.32 20.77
CA GLN A 347 24.85 4.58 19.61
C GLN A 347 24.62 3.28 18.84
N LEU A 348 23.47 2.66 19.10
CA LEU A 348 22.93 1.54 18.35
C LEU A 348 22.81 1.91 16.87
N GLU A 349 23.58 1.25 16.01
CA GLU A 349 23.46 1.38 14.56
C GLU A 349 22.00 1.12 14.14
N PRO A 350 21.36 2.04 13.40
CA PRO A 350 20.00 1.82 12.91
C PRO A 350 19.97 0.58 12.03
N SER A 351 19.17 -0.43 12.37
CA SER A 351 18.86 -1.49 11.39
C SER A 351 18.05 -0.85 10.27
N TYR A 352 18.72 -0.54 9.17
CA TYR A 352 18.08 0.10 8.03
C TYR A 352 17.03 -0.86 7.41
N PRO A 353 15.97 -0.31 6.80
CA PRO A 353 15.05 -1.11 6.00
C PRO A 353 15.78 -1.89 4.90
N LEU A 354 15.28 -3.09 4.62
CA LEU A 354 15.87 -4.03 3.64
C LEU A 354 14.98 -4.15 2.40
N ALA A 355 15.57 -4.21 1.20
CA ALA A 355 14.86 -4.61 -0.01
C ALA A 355 15.36 -5.95 -0.55
N LEU A 356 14.43 -6.83 -0.90
CA LEU A 356 14.70 -8.13 -1.50
C LEU A 356 14.07 -8.20 -2.89
N CYS A 357 14.87 -8.41 -3.95
CA CYS A 357 14.34 -8.58 -5.31
C CYS A 357 14.34 -10.05 -5.78
N VAL A 358 13.17 -10.53 -6.22
CA VAL A 358 12.91 -11.95 -6.53
C VAL A 358 12.16 -12.15 -7.85
N HIS A 359 12.00 -13.43 -8.23
CA HIS A 359 11.24 -13.85 -9.39
C HIS A 359 9.78 -14.14 -9.04
N ARG A 360 8.91 -14.07 -10.06
CA ARG A 360 7.49 -14.41 -9.91
C ARG A 360 7.24 -15.80 -9.32
N PRO A 361 7.94 -16.88 -9.75
CA PRO A 361 7.75 -18.22 -9.18
C PRO A 361 8.12 -18.36 -7.70
N CYS A 362 8.95 -17.45 -7.16
CA CYS A 362 9.33 -17.46 -5.74
C CYS A 362 8.27 -16.84 -4.83
N LEU A 363 7.41 -15.95 -5.37
CA LEU A 363 6.44 -15.17 -4.58
C LEU A 363 5.47 -16.02 -3.75
N PRO A 364 4.93 -17.16 -4.23
CA PRO A 364 4.04 -18.00 -3.41
C PRO A 364 4.69 -18.47 -2.11
N LEU A 365 5.92 -19.00 -2.18
CA LEU A 365 6.67 -19.50 -1.03
C LEU A 365 6.99 -18.37 -0.05
N LEU A 366 7.40 -17.21 -0.56
CA LEU A 366 7.71 -16.05 0.27
C LEU A 366 6.45 -15.48 0.92
N PHE A 367 5.31 -15.47 0.23
CA PHE A 367 4.04 -15.04 0.80
C PHE A 367 3.51 -16.02 1.84
N GLU A 368 3.71 -17.33 1.66
CA GLU A 368 3.47 -18.33 2.70
C GLU A 368 4.30 -18.01 3.95
N THR A 369 5.60 -17.81 3.82
CA THR A 369 6.45 -17.42 4.95
C THR A 369 5.98 -16.10 5.59
N LEU A 370 5.63 -15.08 4.81
CA LEU A 370 5.07 -13.82 5.36
C LEU A 370 3.81 -14.07 6.19
N ARG A 371 2.91 -14.96 5.76
CA ARG A 371 1.66 -15.28 6.48
C ARG A 371 1.94 -15.81 7.88
N GLU A 372 3.03 -16.55 8.06
CA GLU A 372 3.40 -17.07 9.37
C GLU A 372 3.87 -15.96 10.37
N TYR A 373 4.13 -14.74 9.90
CA TYR A 373 4.57 -13.59 10.69
C TYR A 373 3.47 -12.55 10.92
N MET A 374 2.28 -12.75 10.37
CA MET A 374 1.17 -11.79 10.44
C MET A 374 -0.14 -12.43 10.93
N GLY A 375 -1.03 -11.60 11.46
CA GLY A 375 -2.38 -12.05 11.81
C GLY A 375 -3.25 -12.34 10.57
N PRO A 376 -4.34 -13.10 10.72
CA PRO A 376 -5.18 -13.55 9.61
C PRO A 376 -5.76 -12.38 8.79
N GLU A 377 -6.16 -11.29 9.44
CA GLU A 377 -6.66 -10.10 8.75
C GLU A 377 -5.63 -9.50 7.79
N LEU A 378 -4.35 -9.48 8.17
CA LEU A 378 -3.30 -8.93 7.32
C LEU A 378 -2.94 -9.91 6.19
N ALA A 379 -2.99 -11.21 6.47
CA ALA A 379 -2.75 -12.26 5.48
C ALA A 379 -3.73 -12.17 4.30
N THR A 380 -4.99 -11.76 4.53
CA THR A 380 -5.97 -11.54 3.43
C THR A 380 -5.59 -10.42 2.46
N LYS A 381 -4.65 -9.53 2.82
CA LYS A 381 -4.19 -8.44 1.95
C LYS A 381 -3.07 -8.87 1.01
N LEU A 382 -2.45 -10.02 1.24
CA LEU A 382 -1.47 -10.57 0.31
C LEU A 382 -2.17 -11.06 -0.96
N PRO A 383 -1.59 -10.84 -2.14
CA PRO A 383 -2.10 -11.44 -3.36
C PRO A 383 -2.20 -12.96 -3.24
N ASP A 384 -3.36 -13.51 -3.61
CA ASP A 384 -3.70 -14.93 -3.51
C ASP A 384 -3.57 -15.68 -4.84
N SER A 385 -3.41 -14.94 -5.93
CA SER A 385 -3.48 -15.47 -7.30
C SER A 385 -2.38 -14.91 -8.18
N ASP A 386 -1.98 -15.73 -9.15
CA ASP A 386 -1.05 -15.36 -10.20
C ASP A 386 -1.55 -14.14 -11.00
N PRO A 387 -0.70 -13.13 -11.29
CA PRO A 387 0.76 -13.12 -11.22
C PRO A 387 1.38 -12.70 -9.86
N TRP A 388 0.59 -12.65 -8.79
CA TRP A 388 0.91 -12.16 -7.43
C TRP A 388 1.31 -10.68 -7.38
N LEU A 389 2.40 -10.32 -8.06
CA LEU A 389 2.86 -8.96 -8.30
C LEU A 389 3.11 -8.76 -9.79
N ARG A 390 2.83 -7.60 -10.37
CA ARG A 390 3.26 -7.25 -11.73
C ARG A 390 4.77 -6.96 -11.76
N PRO A 391 5.45 -7.01 -12.92
CA PRO A 391 6.87 -6.68 -12.98
C PRO A 391 7.15 -5.28 -12.41
N GLY A 392 8.12 -5.16 -11.50
CA GLY A 392 8.47 -3.92 -10.82
C GLY A 392 7.55 -3.52 -9.67
N GLN A 393 6.55 -4.34 -9.31
CA GLN A 393 5.73 -4.11 -8.12
C GLN A 393 6.39 -4.67 -6.86
N ALA A 394 5.98 -4.12 -5.72
CA ALA A 394 6.54 -4.50 -4.43
C ALA A 394 5.47 -4.66 -3.34
N VAL A 395 5.79 -5.51 -2.37
CA VAL A 395 5.10 -5.57 -1.08
C VAL A 395 6.03 -4.96 -0.03
N VAL A 396 5.56 -3.95 0.67
CA VAL A 396 6.25 -3.40 1.84
C VAL A 396 5.60 -3.97 3.09
N VAL A 397 6.37 -4.67 3.91
CA VAL A 397 5.93 -5.17 5.21
C VAL A 397 6.63 -4.40 6.32
N HIS A 398 5.89 -4.10 7.38
CA HIS A 398 6.39 -3.39 8.55
C HIS A 398 6.45 -4.36 9.73
N LEU A 399 7.67 -4.66 10.17
CA LEU A 399 7.97 -5.57 11.26
C LEU A 399 8.16 -4.79 12.56
N ARG A 400 7.54 -5.28 13.63
CA ARG A 400 7.91 -4.93 15.00
C ARG A 400 8.61 -6.10 15.66
N ARG A 401 9.46 -5.82 16.66
CA ARG A 401 9.97 -6.84 17.56
C ARG A 401 8.85 -7.27 18.52
N ARG A 402 8.72 -8.58 18.77
CA ARG A 402 7.97 -9.09 19.91
C ARG A 402 8.88 -8.97 21.12
N PRO A 403 8.43 -8.33 22.23
CA PRO A 403 9.14 -8.49 23.49
C PRO A 403 9.19 -10.00 23.80
N ALA A 404 10.37 -10.50 24.18
CA ALA A 404 10.50 -11.88 24.64
C ALA A 404 9.50 -12.06 25.79
N SER A 405 8.43 -12.82 25.58
CA SER A 405 7.51 -13.13 26.65
C SER A 405 8.25 -13.96 27.68
N VAL A 406 8.37 -13.43 28.89
CA VAL A 406 8.67 -14.19 30.11
C VAL A 406 7.67 -15.35 30.19
N GLN A 407 8.19 -16.54 30.51
CA GLN A 407 7.45 -17.81 30.61
C GLN A 407 6.14 -17.64 31.38
N LEU A 408 5.07 -18.21 30.82
CA LEU A 408 3.80 -18.40 31.51
C LEU A 408 4.06 -19.18 32.81
N GLY A 409 3.53 -18.63 33.90
CA GLY A 409 3.57 -19.26 35.21
C GLY A 409 3.03 -20.68 35.14
N THR A 410 3.74 -21.58 35.81
CA THR A 410 3.29 -22.90 36.20
C THR A 410 1.94 -22.79 36.91
N THR A 411 0.87 -23.27 36.30
CA THR A 411 -0.31 -23.69 37.06
C THR A 411 0.01 -25.05 37.68
N PRO A 412 -0.17 -25.27 38.99
CA PRO A 412 -0.18 -26.61 39.55
C PRO A 412 -1.50 -27.29 39.16
N GLU A 413 -1.42 -28.60 38.97
CA GLU A 413 -2.52 -29.57 38.79
C GLU A 413 -3.03 -29.81 37.36
N GLY A 414 -2.87 -31.06 36.92
CA GLY A 414 -3.60 -31.66 35.81
C GLY A 414 -2.71 -32.42 34.83
N ASP A 415 -2.65 -33.74 35.01
CA ASP A 415 -2.01 -34.71 34.11
C ASP A 415 -2.29 -34.46 32.62
N VAL A 416 -1.24 -34.34 31.81
CA VAL A 416 -1.32 -34.58 30.36
C VAL A 416 0.02 -35.09 29.83
N GLU A 417 -0.08 -36.16 29.04
CA GLU A 417 0.99 -36.94 28.45
C GLU A 417 2.05 -36.12 27.70
N ALA A 418 3.29 -36.61 27.76
CA ALA A 418 4.45 -36.09 27.04
C ALA A 418 4.28 -36.21 25.52
N GLY A 419 3.64 -35.22 24.91
CA GLY A 419 3.58 -35.03 23.47
C GLY A 419 4.73 -34.14 22.98
N GLY A 420 5.72 -34.76 22.32
CA GLY A 420 6.61 -34.18 21.31
C GLY A 420 7.19 -32.79 21.58
N GLY A 421 8.43 -32.75 22.07
CA GLY A 421 9.27 -31.55 22.05
C GLY A 421 9.60 -31.14 20.62
N GLY A 422 8.68 -30.42 19.98
CA GLY A 422 9.00 -29.54 18.87
C GLY A 422 9.50 -28.23 19.45
N ASP A 423 10.74 -27.85 19.14
CA ASP A 423 11.26 -26.53 19.45
C ASP A 423 10.28 -25.47 18.94
N VAL A 424 9.53 -24.84 19.85
CA VAL A 424 8.66 -23.72 19.50
C VAL A 424 9.59 -22.56 19.19
N VAL A 425 9.98 -22.41 17.92
CA VAL A 425 10.75 -21.25 17.46
C VAL A 425 9.90 -20.00 17.68
N VAL A 426 10.12 -19.34 18.81
CA VAL A 426 9.44 -18.09 19.13
C VAL A 426 9.95 -17.02 18.18
N LYS A 427 9.16 -16.73 17.14
CA LYS A 427 9.47 -15.65 16.18
C LYS A 427 9.56 -14.33 16.90
N SER A 428 10.75 -13.75 16.85
CA SER A 428 11.07 -12.50 17.54
C SER A 428 10.53 -11.29 16.79
N SER A 429 10.09 -11.46 15.54
CA SER A 429 9.49 -10.43 14.71
C SER A 429 8.00 -10.70 14.44
N GLN A 430 7.22 -9.64 14.28
CA GLN A 430 5.82 -9.70 13.87
C GLN A 430 5.51 -8.60 12.85
N ILE A 431 4.86 -8.96 11.75
CA ILE A 431 4.39 -7.99 10.76
C ILE A 431 3.09 -7.34 11.25
N VAL A 432 3.08 -6.01 11.34
CA VAL A 432 1.97 -5.19 11.85
C VAL A 432 1.31 -4.30 10.80
N ALA A 433 1.91 -4.21 9.62
CA ALA A 433 1.30 -3.56 8.46
C ALA A 433 1.91 -4.09 7.16
N LEU A 434 1.13 -3.99 6.09
CA LEU A 434 1.49 -4.40 4.74
C LEU A 434 0.91 -3.40 3.74
N GLU A 435 1.71 -3.04 2.75
CA GLU A 435 1.37 -2.12 1.67
C GLU A 435 1.79 -2.70 0.32
N LEU A 436 0.92 -2.60 -0.69
CA LEU A 436 1.21 -3.03 -2.06
C LEU A 436 1.42 -1.80 -2.93
N HIS A 437 2.53 -1.78 -3.68
CA HIS A 437 2.93 -0.69 -4.56
C HIS A 437 3.09 -1.18 -6.01
#